data_AF-A0A1U8M9D0-F1
#
_entry.id   AF-A0A1U8M9D0-F1
#
_cell.length_a   1.000
_cell.length_b   1.000
_cell.length_c   1.000
_cell.angle_alpha   90.00
_cell.angle_beta   90.00
_cell.angle_gamma   90.00
#
_symmetry.space_group_name_H-M   'P 1'
#
loop_
_entity.id
_entity.type
_entity.pdbx_description
1 polymer ?
#
loop_
_entity_poly.entity_id
_entity_poly.type
_entity_poly.pdbx_seq_one_letter_code
_entity_poly.pdbx_strand_id
1 'polypeptide(L)'
;MTQNFKIYAYPPPETLSFDSQVESLFYSSIIHSHFITQNPEEAHLFFIPFSFHSGLSARAAAYVVGNYRTEFIYWNRTLGADHFFLSCSGIVHGADRNVVELKKNSVQVSCFPTTAGLFIPHKDVSLPPLANVHAPVHAPGRKSSSYLGYVKYNWVKESNIKEQLLADPEFEVESEPSDQVTYEERLAGSKFCLFEYGPEISAIGEAMSFGCVPVVITDRPIQDLPLMDLLTWQQIAVFVGSSGGVNEIKRVLGRVVVEEYEDMRESAAVASKHFVWNDTPEPCDAFHMVMYQLWLRRHTIRYAEREWA
;
A
#
# COMPACT_ATOMS: atom_id res chain seq x y z
N MET A 1 13.93 -7.54 -14.76
CA MET A 1 14.34 -8.34 -13.59
C MET A 1 13.33 -9.43 -13.23
N THR A 2 12.03 -9.16 -13.34
CA THR A 2 10.95 -10.11 -12.96
C THR A 2 10.58 -11.13 -14.06
N GLN A 3 11.19 -11.11 -15.25
CA GLN A 3 10.80 -11.98 -16.38
C GLN A 3 10.78 -13.48 -16.06
N ASN A 4 11.70 -13.94 -15.21
CA ASN A 4 11.79 -15.34 -14.79
C ASN A 4 11.08 -15.61 -13.45
N PHE A 5 10.36 -14.63 -12.90
CA PHE A 5 9.65 -14.81 -11.65
C PHE A 5 8.43 -15.70 -11.87
N LYS A 6 8.34 -16.76 -11.09
CA LYS A 6 7.29 -17.78 -11.21
C LYS A 6 6.61 -18.02 -9.88
N ILE A 7 5.29 -18.09 -9.91
CA ILE A 7 4.42 -18.27 -8.77
C ILE A 7 3.51 -19.44 -9.05
N TYR A 8 3.46 -20.38 -8.12
CA TYR A 8 2.45 -21.43 -8.15
C TYR A 8 1.27 -21.00 -7.28
N ALA A 9 0.09 -20.87 -7.87
CA ALA A 9 -1.13 -20.64 -7.10
C ALA A 9 -1.76 -21.98 -6.72
N TYR A 10 -2.08 -22.17 -5.45
CA TYR A 10 -2.90 -23.32 -5.04
C TYR A 10 -4.29 -23.27 -5.69
N PRO A 11 -5.01 -24.40 -5.76
CA PRO A 11 -6.39 -24.39 -6.19
C PRO A 11 -7.24 -23.44 -5.31
N PRO A 12 -7.98 -22.48 -5.90
CA PRO A 12 -8.90 -21.63 -5.15
C PRO A 12 -10.13 -22.41 -4.69
N PRO A 13 -10.84 -21.96 -3.64
CA PRO A 13 -12.16 -22.48 -3.30
C PRO A 13 -13.16 -22.21 -4.45
N GLU A 14 -14.28 -22.95 -4.47
CA GLU A 14 -15.33 -22.79 -5.49
C GLU A 14 -15.85 -21.35 -5.61
N THR A 15 -15.93 -20.66 -4.48
CA THR A 15 -16.29 -19.24 -4.40
C THR A 15 -15.19 -18.48 -3.67
N LEU A 16 -14.65 -17.45 -4.32
CA LEU A 16 -13.65 -16.56 -3.76
C LEU A 16 -14.07 -15.11 -3.98
N SER A 17 -14.23 -14.38 -2.87
CA SER A 17 -14.58 -12.96 -2.86
C SER A 17 -13.73 -12.25 -1.82
N PHE A 18 -13.25 -11.06 -2.15
CA PHE A 18 -12.42 -10.24 -1.26
C PHE A 18 -13.22 -9.07 -0.69
N ASP A 19 -12.76 -8.53 0.43
CA ASP A 19 -13.41 -7.41 1.12
C ASP A 19 -13.18 -6.08 0.40
N SER A 20 -12.11 -6.02 -0.40
CA SER A 20 -11.67 -4.81 -1.10
C SER A 20 -11.62 -4.99 -2.62
N GLN A 21 -11.93 -3.90 -3.34
CA GLN A 21 -11.73 -3.81 -4.78
C GLN A 21 -10.24 -3.92 -5.16
N VAL A 22 -9.32 -3.39 -4.33
CA VAL A 22 -7.87 -3.52 -4.57
C VAL A 22 -7.42 -4.99 -4.49
N GLU A 23 -7.93 -5.75 -3.52
CA GLU A 23 -7.63 -7.20 -3.42
C GLU A 23 -8.15 -7.94 -4.65
N SER A 24 -9.36 -7.60 -5.07
CA SER A 24 -10.00 -8.21 -6.25
C SER A 24 -9.22 -7.90 -7.54
N LEU A 25 -8.73 -6.66 -7.69
CA LEU A 25 -7.90 -6.26 -8.83
C LEU A 25 -6.54 -6.95 -8.81
N PHE A 26 -5.87 -7.02 -7.65
CA PHE A 26 -4.61 -7.74 -7.53
C PHE A 26 -4.78 -9.23 -7.83
N TYR A 27 -5.82 -9.88 -7.28
CA TYR A 27 -6.13 -11.28 -7.56
C TYR A 27 -6.41 -11.51 -9.04
N SER A 28 -7.27 -10.69 -9.66
CA SER A 28 -7.58 -10.79 -11.09
C SER A 28 -6.32 -10.60 -11.94
N SER A 29 -5.46 -9.65 -11.58
CA SER A 29 -4.22 -9.37 -12.30
C SER A 29 -3.23 -10.53 -12.19
N ILE A 30 -3.03 -11.10 -11.00
CA ILE A 30 -2.03 -12.16 -10.80
C ILE A 30 -2.43 -13.45 -11.51
N ILE A 31 -3.68 -13.90 -11.41
CA ILE A 31 -4.11 -15.19 -11.98
C ILE A 31 -4.06 -15.21 -13.52
N HIS A 32 -4.18 -14.05 -14.16
CA HIS A 32 -4.08 -13.90 -15.62
C HIS A 32 -2.68 -13.48 -16.09
N SER A 33 -1.72 -13.34 -15.18
CA SER A 33 -0.37 -12.88 -15.51
C SER A 33 0.59 -13.99 -15.93
N HIS A 34 1.67 -13.60 -16.59
CA HIS A 34 2.79 -14.48 -16.95
C HIS A 34 3.61 -15.00 -15.74
N PHE A 35 3.35 -14.46 -14.54
CA PHE A 35 4.00 -14.89 -13.31
C PHE A 35 3.49 -16.25 -12.85
N ILE A 36 2.27 -16.64 -13.22
CA ILE A 36 1.72 -17.95 -12.83
C ILE A 36 2.42 -19.08 -13.61
N THR A 37 2.78 -20.14 -12.90
CA THR A 37 3.23 -21.40 -13.48
C THR A 37 2.33 -22.55 -13.03
N GLN A 38 2.15 -23.54 -13.91
CA GLN A 38 1.49 -24.81 -13.59
C GLN A 38 2.46 -25.83 -12.98
N ASN A 39 3.77 -25.57 -13.08
CA ASN A 39 4.80 -26.42 -12.51
C ASN A 39 5.29 -25.86 -11.17
N PRO A 40 4.92 -26.47 -10.03
CA PRO A 40 5.34 -25.99 -8.71
C PRO A 40 6.86 -26.08 -8.46
N GLU A 41 7.59 -26.92 -9.21
CA GLU A 41 9.05 -27.01 -9.09
C GLU A 41 9.78 -25.81 -9.68
N GLU A 42 9.15 -25.07 -10.59
CA GLU A 42 9.66 -23.80 -11.13
C GLU A 42 9.32 -22.60 -10.25
N ALA A 43 8.44 -22.78 -9.26
CA ALA A 43 7.90 -21.69 -8.48
C ALA A 43 8.92 -21.14 -7.47
N HIS A 44 9.00 -19.81 -7.44
CA HIS A 44 9.77 -19.05 -6.48
C HIS A 44 8.93 -18.72 -5.24
N LEU A 45 7.63 -18.48 -5.42
CA LEU A 45 6.66 -18.27 -4.35
C LEU A 45 5.37 -19.06 -4.59
N PHE A 46 4.61 -19.29 -3.52
CA PHE A 46 3.36 -20.02 -3.51
C PHE A 46 2.23 -19.08 -3.07
N PHE A 47 1.25 -18.90 -3.94
CA PHE A 47 0.09 -18.06 -3.63
C PHE A 47 -1.02 -18.89 -2.99
N ILE A 48 -1.58 -18.38 -1.89
CA ILE A 48 -2.77 -18.93 -1.23
C ILE A 48 -3.99 -18.10 -1.65
N PRO A 49 -4.78 -18.55 -2.64
CA PRO A 49 -5.98 -17.84 -3.06
C PRO A 49 -7.14 -18.13 -2.10
N PHE A 50 -7.02 -17.62 -0.89
CA PHE A 50 -8.05 -17.67 0.14
C PHE A 50 -8.37 -16.25 0.62
N SER A 51 -9.65 -15.97 0.84
CA SER A 51 -10.08 -14.67 1.37
C SER A 51 -9.96 -14.66 2.89
N PHE A 52 -8.87 -14.07 3.37
CA PHE A 52 -8.70 -13.80 4.80
C PHE A 52 -9.44 -12.52 5.19
N HIS A 53 -10.77 -12.55 5.04
CA HIS A 53 -11.69 -11.44 5.28
C HIS A 53 -11.72 -10.99 6.74
N SER A 54 -12.23 -9.78 6.95
CA SER A 54 -12.48 -9.18 8.25
C SER A 54 -13.37 -10.09 9.11
N GLY A 55 -12.88 -10.41 10.31
CA GLY A 55 -13.60 -11.29 11.25
C GLY A 55 -13.28 -12.78 11.11
N LEU A 56 -12.40 -13.19 10.20
CA LEU A 56 -11.92 -14.57 10.18
C LEU A 56 -11.24 -14.92 11.51
N SER A 57 -11.76 -15.94 12.20
CA SER A 57 -11.16 -16.39 13.46
C SER A 57 -9.78 -17.03 13.24
N ALA A 58 -8.90 -16.93 14.24
CA ALA A 58 -7.62 -17.64 14.24
C ALA A 58 -7.79 -19.15 14.01
N ARG A 59 -8.88 -19.75 14.52
CA ARG A 59 -9.19 -21.18 14.33
C ARG A 59 -9.51 -21.50 12.86
N ALA A 60 -10.26 -20.64 12.19
CA ALA A 60 -10.57 -20.82 10.77
C ALA A 60 -9.32 -20.66 9.91
N ALA A 61 -8.48 -19.64 10.18
CA ALA A 61 -7.19 -19.49 9.52
C ALA A 61 -6.26 -20.71 9.74
N ALA A 62 -6.21 -21.24 10.97
CA ALA A 62 -5.46 -22.44 11.30
C ALA A 62 -5.93 -23.66 10.50
N TYR A 63 -7.25 -23.81 10.31
CA TYR A 63 -7.85 -24.89 9.56
C TYR A 63 -7.49 -24.81 8.06
N VAL A 64 -7.58 -23.62 7.46
CA VAL A 64 -7.20 -23.39 6.06
C VAL A 64 -5.75 -23.76 5.80
N VAL A 65 -4.83 -23.23 6.62
CA VAL A 65 -3.40 -23.55 6.50
C VAL A 65 -3.13 -25.03 6.80
N GLY A 66 -3.85 -25.62 7.74
CA GLY A 66 -3.80 -27.04 8.04
C GLY A 66 -4.11 -27.91 6.83
N ASN A 67 -5.17 -27.57 6.08
CA ASN A 67 -5.55 -28.27 4.86
C ASN A 67 -4.45 -28.16 3.79
N TYR A 68 -3.94 -26.95 3.52
CA TYR A 68 -2.84 -26.77 2.56
C TYR A 68 -1.58 -27.54 2.94
N ARG A 69 -1.25 -27.58 4.23
CA ARG A 69 -0.12 -28.35 4.76
C ARG A 69 -0.28 -29.85 4.54
N THR A 70 -1.49 -30.38 4.69
CA THR A 70 -1.75 -31.82 4.53
C THR A 70 -1.89 -32.23 3.07
N GLU A 71 -2.43 -31.36 2.23
CA GLU A 71 -2.71 -31.64 0.83
C GLU A 71 -1.48 -31.40 -0.07
N PHE A 72 -0.63 -30.43 0.28
CA PHE A 72 0.53 -30.05 -0.53
C PHE A 72 1.83 -30.11 0.28
N ILE A 73 2.87 -30.71 -0.30
CA ILE A 73 4.19 -30.83 0.32
C ILE A 73 4.89 -29.48 0.55
N TYR A 74 4.53 -28.45 -0.23
CA TYR A 74 5.31 -27.21 -0.33
C TYR A 74 5.25 -26.31 0.91
N TRP A 75 4.21 -26.40 1.74
CA TRP A 75 4.18 -25.63 2.99
C TRP A 75 5.30 -26.07 3.94
N ASN A 76 5.50 -27.38 4.11
CA ASN A 76 6.38 -27.92 5.15
C ASN A 76 7.87 -27.70 4.86
N ARG A 77 8.26 -27.59 3.57
CA ARG A 77 9.68 -27.37 3.21
C ARG A 77 10.23 -26.02 3.64
N THR A 78 9.38 -25.03 3.90
CA THR A 78 9.78 -23.68 4.33
C THR A 78 9.03 -23.20 5.57
N LEU A 79 8.10 -24.00 6.09
CA LEU A 79 7.14 -23.59 7.12
C LEU A 79 6.32 -22.37 6.70
N GLY A 80 5.96 -22.29 5.42
CA GLY A 80 5.20 -21.18 4.85
C GLY A 80 6.03 -19.94 4.45
N ALA A 81 7.36 -19.99 4.55
CA ALA A 81 8.19 -18.81 4.28
C ALA A 81 8.24 -18.40 2.80
N ASP A 82 8.01 -19.32 1.87
CA ASP A 82 7.88 -19.05 0.43
C ASP A 82 6.42 -18.88 -0.01
N HIS A 83 5.52 -18.62 0.95
CA HIS A 83 4.10 -18.41 0.69
C HIS A 83 3.72 -16.95 0.86
N PHE A 84 2.68 -16.54 0.14
CA PHE A 84 2.02 -15.26 0.36
C PHE A 84 0.50 -15.38 0.21
N PHE A 85 -0.21 -14.43 0.82
CA PHE A 85 -1.67 -14.40 0.85
C PHE A 85 -2.19 -12.96 0.91
N LEU A 86 -3.46 -12.77 0.54
CA LEU A 86 -4.14 -11.48 0.61
C LEU A 86 -4.93 -11.34 1.90
N SER A 87 -4.78 -10.21 2.59
CA SER A 87 -5.63 -9.83 3.72
C SER A 87 -5.48 -8.34 4.02
N CYS A 88 -6.49 -7.54 3.66
CA CYS A 88 -6.50 -6.11 4.02
C CYS A 88 -6.74 -5.85 5.51
N SER A 89 -7.49 -6.72 6.19
CA SER A 89 -7.70 -6.65 7.64
C SER A 89 -6.54 -7.25 8.44
N GLY A 90 -5.67 -8.03 7.79
CA GLY A 90 -4.56 -8.73 8.40
C GLY A 90 -4.99 -9.94 9.24
N ILE A 91 -4.02 -10.75 9.66
CA ILE A 91 -4.29 -11.95 10.46
C ILE A 91 -4.22 -11.68 11.96
N VAL A 92 -5.31 -11.99 12.65
CA VAL A 92 -5.40 -11.94 14.12
C VAL A 92 -4.37 -12.87 14.78
N HIS A 93 -3.89 -12.49 15.96
CA HIS A 93 -2.97 -13.34 16.71
C HIS A 93 -3.65 -14.63 17.18
N GLY A 94 -2.94 -15.75 17.09
CA GLY A 94 -3.37 -17.04 17.61
C GLY A 94 -2.17 -17.86 18.06
N ALA A 95 -2.38 -18.73 19.06
CA ALA A 95 -1.33 -19.63 19.56
C ALA A 95 -1.15 -20.89 18.70
N ASP A 96 -2.08 -21.14 17.78
CA ASP A 96 -2.00 -22.27 16.85
C ASP A 96 -0.79 -22.13 15.93
N ARG A 97 -0.03 -23.22 15.78
CA ARG A 97 1.19 -23.27 14.96
C ARG A 97 0.96 -22.76 13.53
N ASN A 98 -0.16 -23.13 12.92
CA ASN A 98 -0.48 -22.74 11.55
C ASN A 98 -0.69 -21.23 11.42
N VAL A 99 -1.33 -20.60 12.40
CA VAL A 99 -1.53 -19.14 12.43
C VAL A 99 -0.22 -18.42 12.69
N VAL A 100 0.62 -18.96 13.58
CA VAL A 100 1.94 -18.39 13.86
C VAL A 100 2.83 -18.44 12.63
N GLU A 101 2.90 -19.58 11.94
CA GLU A 101 3.67 -19.72 10.70
C GLU A 101 3.11 -18.82 9.58
N LEU A 102 1.80 -18.80 9.36
CA LEU A 102 1.17 -17.90 8.37
C LEU A 102 1.52 -16.43 8.63
N LYS A 103 1.39 -15.97 9.88
CA LYS A 103 1.66 -14.57 10.22
C LYS A 103 3.13 -14.21 10.20
N LYS A 104 4.02 -15.09 10.69
CA LYS A 104 5.45 -14.77 10.88
C LYS A 104 6.32 -15.11 9.67
N ASN A 105 5.97 -16.15 8.91
CA ASN A 105 6.80 -16.66 7.83
C ASN A 105 6.28 -16.23 6.46
N SER A 106 4.97 -16.39 6.20
CA SER A 106 4.38 -16.05 4.90
C SER A 106 4.25 -14.55 4.71
N VAL A 107 4.43 -14.06 3.49
CA VAL A 107 4.25 -12.64 3.15
C VAL A 107 2.77 -12.30 3.12
N GLN A 108 2.34 -11.37 3.98
CA GLN A 108 0.99 -10.81 3.92
C GLN A 108 0.97 -9.68 2.88
N VAL A 109 0.01 -9.70 1.97
CA VAL A 109 -0.27 -8.62 1.03
C VAL A 109 -1.54 -7.92 1.51
N SER A 110 -1.41 -6.67 1.97
CA SER A 110 -2.48 -5.92 2.66
C SER A 110 -2.79 -4.61 1.98
N CYS A 111 -4.03 -4.13 2.03
CA CYS A 111 -4.38 -2.79 1.59
C CYS A 111 -3.68 -1.73 2.44
N PHE A 112 -3.20 -0.68 1.80
CA PHE A 112 -2.84 0.54 2.49
C PHE A 112 -4.07 1.40 2.83
N PRO A 113 -4.14 2.01 4.01
CA PRO A 113 -3.29 1.75 5.17
C PRO A 113 -3.67 0.44 5.88
N THR A 114 -2.69 -0.13 6.56
CA THR A 114 -2.79 -1.44 7.19
C THR A 114 -3.36 -1.34 8.60
N THR A 115 -3.90 -2.45 9.10
CA THR A 115 -4.38 -2.51 10.48
C THR A 115 -3.19 -2.54 11.45
N ALA A 116 -3.18 -1.59 12.39
CA ALA A 116 -2.10 -1.43 13.36
C ALA A 116 -1.82 -2.73 14.13
N GLY A 117 -0.55 -3.13 14.19
CA GLY A 117 -0.10 -4.36 14.87
C GLY A 117 -0.35 -5.66 14.08
N LEU A 118 -0.98 -5.60 12.91
CA LEU A 118 -1.25 -6.76 12.06
C LEU A 118 -0.44 -6.76 10.76
N PHE A 119 0.55 -5.87 10.63
CA PHE A 119 1.48 -5.76 9.51
C PHE A 119 2.93 -5.80 9.99
N ILE A 120 3.80 -6.51 9.27
CA ILE A 120 5.23 -6.68 9.58
C ILE A 120 6.07 -6.01 8.48
N PRO A 121 6.62 -4.78 8.70
CA PRO A 121 7.18 -3.96 7.62
C PRO A 121 8.31 -4.59 6.79
N HIS A 122 9.17 -5.38 7.43
CA HIS A 122 10.32 -5.99 6.77
C HIS A 122 9.96 -7.27 5.96
N LYS A 123 8.71 -7.72 6.03
CA LYS A 123 8.24 -8.96 5.41
C LYS A 123 7.02 -8.73 4.52
N ASP A 124 6.05 -7.98 5.00
CA ASP A 124 4.75 -7.81 4.36
C ASP A 124 4.80 -6.75 3.26
N VAL A 125 3.79 -6.74 2.40
CA VAL A 125 3.67 -5.83 1.26
C VAL A 125 2.34 -5.08 1.36
N SER A 126 2.42 -3.78 1.17
CA SER A 126 1.25 -2.88 1.18
C SER A 126 0.82 -2.59 -0.25
N LEU A 127 -0.43 -2.90 -0.58
CA LEU A 127 -1.07 -2.59 -1.85
C LEU A 127 -1.35 -1.09 -1.90
N PRO A 128 -0.91 -0.37 -2.95
CA PRO A 128 -1.31 1.01 -3.17
C PRO A 128 -2.84 1.15 -3.15
N PRO A 129 -3.36 2.24 -2.55
CA PRO A 129 -4.79 2.51 -2.55
C PRO A 129 -5.29 2.73 -3.98
N LEU A 130 -6.59 2.55 -4.21
CA LEU A 130 -7.19 2.86 -5.50
C LEU A 130 -7.03 4.36 -5.80
N ALA A 131 -6.24 4.66 -6.82
CA ALA A 131 -6.23 5.97 -7.43
C ALA A 131 -7.56 6.22 -8.14
N ASN A 132 -8.01 7.48 -8.15
CA ASN A 132 -9.15 7.90 -8.93
C ASN A 132 -8.78 7.88 -10.43
N VAL A 133 -9.70 7.44 -11.28
CA VAL A 133 -9.46 7.22 -12.74
C VAL A 133 -9.13 8.51 -13.49
N HIS A 134 -9.40 9.67 -12.89
CA HIS A 134 -9.22 11.00 -13.48
C HIS A 134 -7.84 11.62 -13.21
N ALA A 135 -6.96 10.93 -12.49
CA ALA A 135 -5.60 11.39 -12.25
C ALA A 135 -4.86 11.62 -13.59
N PRO A 136 -4.21 12.78 -13.78
CA PRO A 136 -3.49 13.06 -15.00
C PRO A 136 -2.24 12.17 -15.09
N VAL A 137 -1.95 11.68 -16.30
CA VAL A 137 -0.79 10.78 -16.55
C VAL A 137 0.55 11.49 -16.31
N HIS A 138 0.55 12.82 -16.35
CA HIS A 138 1.71 13.67 -16.08
C HIS A 138 1.29 14.81 -15.16
N ALA A 139 2.21 15.29 -14.33
CA ALA A 139 1.95 16.50 -13.55
C ALA A 139 1.46 17.62 -14.46
N PRO A 140 0.38 18.33 -14.08
CA PRO A 140 -0.05 19.51 -14.80
C PRO A 140 1.13 20.49 -14.95
N GLY A 141 1.27 21.08 -16.13
CA GLY A 141 2.25 22.14 -16.36
C GLY A 141 2.11 23.24 -15.32
N ARG A 142 3.23 23.85 -14.94
CA ARG A 142 3.35 24.84 -13.84
C ARG A 142 2.23 25.89 -13.89
N LYS A 143 1.20 25.72 -13.06
CA LYS A 143 0.32 26.82 -12.65
C LYS A 143 0.95 27.50 -11.44
N SER A 144 0.78 28.82 -11.32
CA SER A 144 1.13 29.49 -10.06
C SER A 144 0.26 28.87 -8.97
N SER A 145 0.86 28.24 -7.96
CA SER A 145 0.12 27.71 -6.83
C SER A 145 -0.61 28.86 -6.15
N SER A 146 -1.93 28.75 -6.02
CA SER A 146 -2.78 29.71 -5.32
C SER A 146 -2.66 29.56 -3.81
N TYR A 147 -2.31 28.36 -3.32
CA TYR A 147 -2.30 28.01 -1.91
C TYR A 147 -0.99 27.33 -1.50
N LEU A 148 -0.57 27.55 -0.25
CA LEU A 148 0.53 26.82 0.36
C LEU A 148 0.15 25.35 0.56
N GLY A 149 -1.06 25.08 1.08
CA GLY A 149 -1.51 23.72 1.32
C GLY A 149 -2.99 23.50 1.08
N TYR A 150 -3.36 22.27 0.76
CA TYR A 150 -4.75 21.84 0.64
C TYR A 150 -5.07 20.67 1.57
N VAL A 151 -6.26 20.70 2.15
CA VAL A 151 -6.83 19.64 2.99
C VAL A 151 -8.22 19.30 2.45
N LYS A 152 -8.37 18.11 1.87
CA LYS A 152 -9.70 17.59 1.50
C LYS A 152 -10.55 17.33 2.74
N TYR A 153 -11.86 17.30 2.55
CA TYR A 153 -12.80 16.92 3.59
C TYR A 153 -12.37 15.59 4.24
N ASN A 154 -12.28 15.58 5.57
CA ASN A 154 -11.87 14.45 6.43
C ASN A 154 -10.41 13.96 6.34
N TRP A 155 -9.52 14.57 5.56
CA TRP A 155 -8.10 14.18 5.55
C TRP A 155 -7.36 14.48 6.84
N VAL A 156 -7.83 15.47 7.60
CA VAL A 156 -7.33 15.79 8.95
C VAL A 156 -8.52 15.79 9.91
N LYS A 157 -8.48 14.91 10.91
CA LYS A 157 -9.54 14.70 11.92
C LYS A 157 -9.22 15.38 13.23
N GLU A 158 -7.94 15.62 13.54
CA GLU A 158 -7.57 16.36 14.73
C GLU A 158 -8.16 17.77 14.70
N SER A 159 -9.24 18.00 15.49
CA SER A 159 -10.06 19.21 15.41
C SER A 159 -9.25 20.49 15.57
N ASN A 160 -8.25 20.48 16.46
CA ASN A 160 -7.41 21.65 16.70
C ASN A 160 -6.56 22.02 15.47
N ILE A 161 -5.98 21.02 14.78
CA ILE A 161 -5.22 21.26 13.55
C ILE A 161 -6.19 21.72 12.45
N LYS A 162 -7.32 21.02 12.28
CA LYS A 162 -8.31 21.34 11.25
C LYS A 162 -8.87 22.75 11.39
N GLU A 163 -9.27 23.16 12.59
CA GLU A 163 -9.84 24.50 12.85
C GLU A 163 -8.81 25.62 12.60
N GLN A 164 -7.55 25.40 12.99
CA GLN A 164 -6.48 26.35 12.73
C GLN A 164 -6.14 26.45 11.23
N LEU A 165 -6.10 25.33 10.50
CA LEU A 165 -5.88 25.35 9.05
C LEU A 165 -7.02 26.06 8.33
N LEU A 166 -8.27 25.83 8.75
CA LEU A 166 -9.45 26.50 8.18
C LEU A 166 -9.43 28.03 8.38
N ALA A 167 -8.79 28.51 9.45
CA ALA A 167 -8.65 29.93 9.74
C ALA A 167 -7.43 30.59 9.06
N ASP A 168 -6.55 29.81 8.42
CA ASP A 168 -5.31 30.30 7.82
C ASP A 168 -5.48 30.51 6.30
N PRO A 169 -5.31 31.74 5.78
CA PRO A 169 -5.56 32.06 4.37
C PRO A 169 -4.55 31.45 3.41
N GLU A 170 -3.42 30.91 3.89
CA GLU A 170 -2.47 30.19 3.03
C GLU A 170 -2.93 28.76 2.70
N PHE A 171 -3.94 28.24 3.41
CA PHE A 171 -4.47 26.89 3.23
C PHE A 171 -5.88 26.88 2.67
N GLU A 172 -6.12 26.03 1.68
CA GLU A 172 -7.46 25.71 1.20
C GLU A 172 -7.97 24.47 1.94
N VAL A 173 -9.05 24.59 2.70
CA VAL A 173 -9.59 23.49 3.52
C VAL A 173 -11.06 23.26 3.20
N GLU A 174 -11.41 22.02 2.88
CA GLU A 174 -12.79 21.65 2.62
C GLU A 174 -13.62 21.48 3.91
N SER A 175 -14.64 22.30 4.05
CA SER A 175 -15.69 22.13 5.07
C SER A 175 -16.67 21.01 4.72
N GLU A 176 -16.87 20.75 3.43
CA GLU A 176 -17.74 19.70 2.87
C GLU A 176 -17.12 19.12 1.58
N PRO A 177 -17.51 17.90 1.17
CA PRO A 177 -17.00 17.30 -0.06
C PRO A 177 -17.29 18.18 -1.29
N SER A 178 -16.25 18.47 -2.06
CA SER A 178 -16.36 19.17 -3.34
C SER A 178 -16.70 18.23 -4.49
N ASP A 179 -17.21 18.79 -5.60
CA ASP A 179 -17.30 18.07 -6.86
C ASP A 179 -15.91 17.77 -7.43
N GLN A 180 -15.85 16.83 -8.39
CA GLN A 180 -14.59 16.35 -8.94
C GLN A 180 -13.76 17.48 -9.58
N VAL A 181 -14.37 18.44 -10.28
CA VAL A 181 -13.63 19.51 -10.97
C VAL A 181 -12.98 20.43 -9.95
N THR A 182 -13.75 20.87 -8.96
CA THR A 182 -13.24 21.72 -7.88
C THR A 182 -12.12 21.02 -7.09
N TYR A 183 -12.27 19.72 -6.81
CA TYR A 183 -11.25 18.92 -6.15
C TYR A 183 -9.93 18.89 -6.92
N GLU A 184 -9.99 18.56 -8.22
CA GLU A 184 -8.81 18.50 -9.09
C GLU A 184 -8.13 19.87 -9.25
N GLU A 185 -8.90 20.95 -9.33
CA GLU A 185 -8.39 22.32 -9.36
C GLU A 185 -7.65 22.68 -8.07
N ARG A 186 -8.17 22.27 -6.91
CA ARG A 186 -7.52 22.49 -5.61
C ARG A 186 -6.24 21.68 -5.44
N LEU A 187 -6.21 20.43 -5.91
CA LEU A 187 -4.99 19.63 -5.96
C LEU A 187 -3.93 20.31 -6.83
N ALA A 188 -4.29 20.68 -8.07
CA ALA A 188 -3.37 21.34 -9.01
C ALA A 188 -2.95 22.75 -8.58
N GLY A 189 -3.77 23.42 -7.77
CA GLY A 189 -3.57 24.79 -7.31
C GLY A 189 -2.77 24.92 -6.02
N SER A 190 -2.38 23.82 -5.38
CA SER A 190 -1.76 23.82 -4.05
C SER A 190 -0.34 23.28 -4.08
N LYS A 191 0.58 23.87 -3.30
CA LYS A 191 1.95 23.35 -3.24
C LYS A 191 2.01 22.00 -2.53
N PHE A 192 1.31 21.90 -1.40
CA PHE A 192 1.31 20.75 -0.51
C PHE A 192 -0.10 20.20 -0.27
N CYS A 193 -0.22 18.89 -0.08
CA CYS A 193 -1.49 18.23 0.25
C CYS A 193 -1.33 17.53 1.60
N LEU A 194 -2.14 17.92 2.58
CA LEU A 194 -1.97 17.50 3.97
C LEU A 194 -2.85 16.29 4.30
N PHE A 195 -2.22 15.25 4.84
CA PHE A 195 -2.86 14.00 5.22
C PHE A 195 -2.54 13.68 6.68
N GLU A 196 -3.55 13.39 7.49
CA GLU A 196 -3.33 12.70 8.76
C GLU A 196 -3.07 11.20 8.49
N TYR A 197 -1.98 10.66 9.02
CA TYR A 197 -1.63 9.26 8.79
C TYR A 197 -2.65 8.30 9.42
N GLY A 198 -3.44 7.67 8.55
CA GLY A 198 -4.55 6.79 8.89
C GLY A 198 -5.39 6.48 7.64
N PRO A 199 -6.60 5.90 7.77
CA PRO A 199 -7.45 5.47 6.64
C PRO A 199 -7.62 6.46 5.48
N GLU A 200 -7.54 7.76 5.75
CA GLU A 200 -7.87 8.84 4.81
C GLU A 200 -6.71 9.21 3.85
N ILE A 201 -5.51 8.69 4.08
CA ILE A 201 -4.33 8.92 3.24
C ILE A 201 -4.36 8.12 1.92
N SER A 202 -5.49 7.49 1.59
CA SER A 202 -5.68 6.71 0.37
C SER A 202 -5.52 7.54 -0.92
N ALA A 203 -5.73 8.86 -0.86
CA ALA A 203 -5.58 9.76 -2.01
C ALA A 203 -4.14 10.26 -2.23
N ILE A 204 -3.14 9.72 -1.53
CA ILE A 204 -1.75 10.17 -1.64
C ILE A 204 -1.20 10.06 -3.07
N GLY A 205 -1.52 8.95 -3.78
CA GLY A 205 -1.13 8.74 -5.18
C GLY A 205 -1.75 9.79 -6.12
N GLU A 206 -3.02 10.12 -5.90
CA GLU A 206 -3.75 11.12 -6.69
C GLU A 206 -3.16 12.51 -6.47
N ALA A 207 -2.94 12.94 -5.22
CA ALA A 207 -2.31 14.24 -4.95
C ALA A 207 -0.94 14.39 -5.63
N MET A 208 -0.11 13.34 -5.59
CA MET A 208 1.17 13.32 -6.29
C MET A 208 1.02 13.48 -7.82
N SER A 209 0.00 12.84 -8.43
CA SER A 209 -0.24 12.95 -9.87
C SER A 209 -0.60 14.38 -10.31
N PHE A 210 -1.25 15.15 -9.44
CA PHE A 210 -1.55 16.57 -9.67
C PHE A 210 -0.38 17.52 -9.32
N GLY A 211 0.76 16.98 -8.89
CA GLY A 211 1.92 17.77 -8.47
C GLY A 211 1.77 18.42 -7.08
N CYS A 212 0.81 17.96 -6.28
CA CYS A 212 0.62 18.40 -4.91
C CYS A 212 1.48 17.52 -3.99
N VAL A 213 2.55 18.09 -3.43
CA VAL A 213 3.51 17.32 -2.61
C VAL A 213 2.84 16.85 -1.32
N PRO A 214 2.80 15.53 -1.03
CA PRO A 214 2.19 15.04 0.20
C PRO A 214 2.89 15.52 1.46
N VAL A 215 2.10 15.90 2.46
CA VAL A 215 2.53 16.20 3.82
C VAL A 215 1.82 15.21 4.74
N VAL A 216 2.59 14.29 5.33
CA VAL A 216 2.07 13.26 6.22
C VAL A 216 2.21 13.72 7.67
N ILE A 217 1.07 14.00 8.31
CA ILE A 217 0.95 14.46 9.69
C ILE A 217 0.81 13.23 10.59
N THR A 218 1.82 12.96 11.43
CA THR A 218 1.76 11.88 12.42
C THR A 218 2.84 11.97 13.49
N ASP A 219 2.50 11.62 14.73
CA ASP A 219 3.48 11.30 15.78
C ASP A 219 3.76 9.78 15.90
N ARG A 220 3.13 8.95 15.04
CA ARG A 220 3.28 7.49 15.08
C ARG A 220 4.37 7.01 14.11
N PRO A 221 5.08 5.91 14.41
CA PRO A 221 5.97 5.29 13.45
C PRO A 221 5.20 4.86 12.20
N ILE A 222 5.68 5.32 11.05
CA ILE A 222 5.14 4.93 9.75
C ILE A 222 5.73 3.58 9.37
N GLN A 223 4.87 2.62 9.06
CA GLN A 223 5.26 1.22 8.92
C GLN A 223 4.83 0.59 7.59
N ASP A 224 3.92 1.23 6.86
CA ASP A 224 3.16 0.56 5.79
C ASP A 224 2.88 1.41 4.56
N LEU A 225 3.56 2.57 4.40
CA LEU A 225 3.44 3.36 3.17
C LEU A 225 3.59 2.47 1.95
N PRO A 226 2.78 2.65 0.89
CA PRO A 226 2.87 1.84 -0.30
C PRO A 226 4.29 1.90 -0.87
N LEU A 227 4.78 0.75 -1.32
CA LEU A 227 6.05 0.66 -2.01
C LEU A 227 7.25 1.21 -1.20
N MET A 228 7.21 1.16 0.14
CA MET A 228 8.26 1.70 1.02
C MET A 228 9.66 1.10 0.75
N ASP A 229 9.75 -0.13 0.24
CA ASP A 229 11.03 -0.75 -0.14
C ASP A 229 11.59 -0.24 -1.48
N LEU A 230 10.75 0.44 -2.27
CA LEU A 230 11.05 0.84 -3.64
C LEU A 230 11.13 2.37 -3.80
N LEU A 231 10.35 3.11 -3.01
CA LEU A 231 10.28 4.57 -3.05
C LEU A 231 11.03 5.17 -1.86
N THR A 232 11.87 6.16 -2.13
CA THR A 232 12.49 6.97 -1.07
C THR A 232 11.50 8.07 -0.67
N TRP A 233 10.60 7.76 0.26
CA TRP A 233 9.51 8.66 0.63
C TRP A 233 9.94 10.07 1.07
N GLN A 234 11.12 10.20 1.67
CA GLN A 234 11.70 11.50 2.06
C GLN A 234 12.05 12.40 0.86
N GLN A 235 12.13 11.85 -0.34
CA GLN A 235 12.38 12.60 -1.58
C GLN A 235 11.08 13.02 -2.28
N ILE A 236 9.92 12.52 -1.85
CA ILE A 236 8.63 12.76 -2.53
C ILE A 236 7.54 13.28 -1.59
N ALA A 237 7.77 13.31 -0.29
CA ALA A 237 6.82 13.76 0.72
C ALA A 237 7.52 14.41 1.91
N VAL A 238 6.78 15.28 2.60
CA VAL A 238 7.18 15.91 3.86
C VAL A 238 6.49 15.20 5.02
N PHE A 239 7.23 15.01 6.12
CA PHE A 239 6.69 14.39 7.35
C PHE A 239 6.71 15.41 8.49
N VAL A 240 5.61 15.49 9.22
CA VAL A 240 5.46 16.45 10.33
C VAL A 240 4.73 15.81 11.51
N GLY A 241 5.18 16.12 12.72
CA GLY A 241 4.51 15.66 13.95
C GLY A 241 3.19 16.39 14.18
N SER A 242 2.16 15.69 14.65
CA SER A 242 0.87 16.28 15.02
C SER A 242 0.99 17.19 16.26
N SER A 243 1.86 16.82 17.20
CA SER A 243 2.04 17.51 18.49
C SER A 243 2.36 19.01 18.41
N GLY A 244 2.99 19.47 17.33
CA GLY A 244 3.33 20.88 17.13
C GLY A 244 2.22 21.74 16.50
N GLY A 245 1.10 21.12 16.11
CA GLY A 245 -0.03 21.79 15.47
C GLY A 245 0.33 22.53 14.16
N VAL A 246 -0.50 23.50 13.78
CA VAL A 246 -0.35 24.22 12.49
C VAL A 246 0.94 25.05 12.43
N ASN A 247 1.39 25.61 13.56
CA ASN A 247 2.64 26.37 13.60
C ASN A 247 3.84 25.52 13.20
N GLU A 248 3.90 24.27 13.66
CA GLU A 248 4.95 23.33 13.27
C GLU A 248 4.85 22.94 11.80
N ILE A 249 3.62 22.69 11.30
CA ILE A 249 3.37 22.45 9.87
C ILE A 249 3.94 23.60 9.04
N LYS A 250 3.55 24.85 9.32
CA LYS A 250 4.05 26.02 8.60
C LYS A 250 5.57 26.16 8.72
N ARG A 251 6.13 25.90 9.90
CA ARG A 251 7.58 25.95 10.13
C ARG A 251 8.33 24.93 9.30
N VAL A 252 7.80 23.71 9.13
CA VAL A 252 8.42 22.66 8.31
C VAL A 252 8.25 22.99 6.83
N LEU A 253 7.04 23.33 6.37
CA LEU A 253 6.78 23.67 4.97
C LEU A 253 7.56 24.91 4.51
N GLY A 254 7.68 25.93 5.37
CA GLY A 254 8.45 27.14 5.09
C GLY A 254 9.97 26.96 5.07
N ARG A 255 10.48 25.80 5.52
CA ARG A 255 11.91 25.45 5.42
C ARG A 255 12.27 24.74 4.13
N VAL A 256 11.29 24.19 3.42
CA VAL A 256 11.51 23.54 2.12
C VAL A 256 11.86 24.64 1.13
N VAL A 257 13.10 24.64 0.64
CA VAL A 257 13.56 25.63 -0.34
C VAL A 257 12.92 25.36 -1.69
N VAL A 258 12.88 26.37 -2.56
CA VAL A 258 12.15 26.29 -3.83
C VAL A 258 12.68 25.14 -4.70
N GLU A 259 14.01 25.00 -4.82
CA GLU A 259 14.62 23.94 -5.61
C GLU A 259 14.29 22.54 -5.06
N GLU A 260 14.39 22.34 -3.74
CA GLU A 260 14.04 21.08 -3.08
C GLU A 260 12.56 20.72 -3.28
N TYR A 261 11.68 21.72 -3.19
CA TYR A 261 10.26 21.54 -3.44
C TYR A 261 10.00 21.09 -4.89
N GLU A 262 10.66 21.70 -5.88
CA GLU A 262 10.47 21.34 -7.28
C GLU A 262 10.97 19.91 -7.57
N ASP A 263 12.14 19.54 -7.04
CA ASP A 263 12.66 18.16 -7.15
C ASP A 263 11.69 17.16 -6.52
N MET A 264 11.13 17.49 -5.36
CA MET A 264 10.15 16.67 -4.66
C MET A 264 8.86 16.52 -5.45
N ARG A 265 8.35 17.63 -6.02
CA ARG A 265 7.13 17.67 -6.84
C ARG A 265 7.27 16.81 -8.10
N GLU A 266 8.37 16.96 -8.83
CA GLU A 266 8.62 16.19 -10.05
C GLU A 266 8.80 14.70 -9.74
N SER A 267 9.55 14.38 -8.69
CA SER A 267 9.78 13.00 -8.25
C SER A 267 8.47 12.33 -7.80
N ALA A 268 7.64 13.05 -7.03
CA ALA A 268 6.33 12.58 -6.60
C ALA A 268 5.41 12.32 -7.80
N ALA A 269 5.35 13.25 -8.75
CA ALA A 269 4.54 13.08 -9.95
C ALA A 269 4.96 11.87 -10.78
N VAL A 270 6.26 11.62 -10.95
CA VAL A 270 6.77 10.42 -11.62
C VAL A 270 6.44 9.16 -10.83
N ALA A 271 6.50 9.21 -9.49
CA ALA A 271 6.18 8.09 -8.63
C ALA A 271 4.67 7.76 -8.62
N SER A 272 3.79 8.73 -8.88
CA SER A 272 2.34 8.55 -8.85
C SER A 272 1.83 7.43 -9.78
N LYS A 273 2.50 7.20 -10.92
CA LYS A 273 2.17 6.10 -11.85
C LYS A 273 2.21 4.72 -11.20
N HIS A 274 3.03 4.55 -10.16
CA HIS A 274 3.18 3.30 -9.41
C HIS A 274 1.99 3.02 -8.47
N PHE A 275 1.04 3.95 -8.37
CA PHE A 275 -0.18 3.83 -7.58
C PHE A 275 -1.42 3.55 -8.44
N VAL A 276 -1.25 3.50 -9.77
CA VAL A 276 -2.34 3.28 -10.72
C VAL A 276 -2.61 1.79 -10.86
N TRP A 277 -3.88 1.39 -10.72
CA TRP A 277 -4.36 0.05 -11.00
C TRP A 277 -5.06 0.02 -12.36
N ASN A 278 -4.50 -0.69 -13.32
CA ASN A 278 -5.09 -0.83 -14.66
C ASN A 278 -5.88 -2.14 -14.77
N ASP A 279 -6.96 -2.14 -15.57
CA ASP A 279 -7.72 -3.35 -15.88
C ASP A 279 -6.84 -4.41 -16.57
N THR A 280 -5.96 -3.95 -17.47
CA THR A 280 -4.87 -4.76 -18.02
C THR A 280 -3.56 -4.22 -17.47
N PRO A 281 -2.80 -5.00 -16.68
CA PRO A 281 -1.60 -4.48 -16.04
C PRO A 281 -0.57 -3.91 -17.03
N GLU A 282 -0.06 -2.72 -16.73
CA GLU A 282 0.91 -1.99 -17.53
C GLU A 282 2.29 -1.93 -16.85
N PRO A 283 3.40 -1.81 -17.60
CA PRO A 283 4.72 -1.70 -17.00
C PRO A 283 4.80 -0.60 -15.93
N CYS A 284 5.33 -0.95 -14.76
CA CYS A 284 5.50 -0.05 -13.62
C CYS A 284 4.20 0.45 -12.96
N ASP A 285 3.04 -0.12 -13.27
CA ASP A 285 1.81 0.15 -12.53
C ASP A 285 1.81 -0.49 -11.13
N ALA A 286 0.77 -0.25 -10.33
CA ALA A 286 0.67 -0.76 -8.97
C ALA A 286 0.83 -2.29 -8.89
N PHE A 287 0.22 -3.03 -9.83
CA PHE A 287 0.37 -4.48 -9.89
C PHE A 287 1.83 -4.88 -10.09
N HIS A 288 2.51 -4.37 -11.11
CA HIS A 288 3.90 -4.73 -11.39
C HIS A 288 4.86 -4.31 -10.28
N MET A 289 4.57 -3.21 -9.58
CA MET A 289 5.37 -2.75 -8.44
C MET A 289 5.21 -3.68 -7.23
N VAL A 290 3.99 -4.13 -6.94
CA VAL A 290 3.74 -5.17 -5.92
C VAL A 290 4.40 -6.49 -6.31
N MET A 291 4.33 -6.90 -7.58
CA MET A 291 5.03 -8.08 -8.09
C MET A 291 6.54 -7.98 -7.93
N TYR A 292 7.11 -6.78 -8.08
CA TYR A 292 8.53 -6.55 -7.82
C TYR A 292 8.87 -6.64 -6.32
N GLN A 293 8.03 -6.14 -5.42
CA GLN A 293 8.22 -6.33 -3.97
C GLN A 293 8.15 -7.80 -3.55
N LEU A 294 7.24 -8.58 -4.14
CA LEU A 294 7.16 -10.03 -3.94
C LEU A 294 8.41 -10.72 -4.50
N TRP A 295 8.88 -10.32 -5.68
CA TRP A 295 10.13 -10.84 -6.24
C TRP A 295 11.31 -10.59 -5.30
N LEU A 296 11.42 -9.42 -4.65
CA LEU A 296 12.47 -9.16 -3.66
C LEU A 296 12.42 -10.14 -2.45
N ARG A 297 11.24 -10.67 -2.12
CA ARG A 297 10.99 -11.61 -1.01
C ARG A 297 11.10 -13.09 -1.39
N ARG A 298 11.44 -13.41 -2.64
CA ARG A 298 11.42 -14.78 -3.18
C ARG A 298 12.43 -15.75 -2.58
N HIS A 299 13.42 -15.27 -1.84
CA HIS A 299 14.52 -16.09 -1.34
C HIS A 299 14.22 -16.61 0.05
N THR A 300 14.22 -17.93 0.21
CA THR A 300 13.92 -18.60 1.48
C THR A 300 14.85 -19.77 1.71
N ILE A 301 15.03 -20.12 2.98
CA ILE A 301 15.77 -21.33 3.37
C ILE A 301 14.79 -22.50 3.38
N ARG A 302 15.13 -23.56 2.64
CA ARG A 302 14.39 -24.82 2.66
C ARG A 302 14.95 -25.71 3.77
N TYR A 303 14.05 -26.25 4.60
CA TYR A 303 14.39 -27.27 5.58
C TYR A 303 14.50 -28.62 4.87
N ALA A 304 15.60 -29.35 5.10
CA ALA A 304 15.73 -30.72 4.63
C ALA A 304 14.66 -31.60 5.32
N GLU A 305 13.91 -32.37 4.54
CA GLU A 305 13.16 -33.50 5.09
C GLU A 305 14.17 -34.46 5.70
N ARG A 306 14.13 -34.62 7.03
CA ARG A 306 14.83 -35.73 7.66
C ARG A 306 13.97 -36.96 7.39
N GLU A 307 14.36 -37.77 6.40
CA GLU A 307 13.87 -39.14 6.29
C GLU A 307 14.28 -39.87 7.57
N TRP A 308 13.33 -40.06 8.49
CA TRP A 308 13.52 -40.98 9.60
C TRP A 308 13.17 -42.36 9.04
N ALA A 309 14.21 -43.06 8.57
CA ALA A 309 14.15 -44.47 8.18
C ALA A 309 13.77 -45.38 9.35
#